data_AF-A0A2E3H2K5-F1
#
_entry.id   AF-A0A2E3H2K5-F1
#
_cell.length_a   1.000
_cell.length_b   1.000
_cell.length_c   1.000
_cell.angle_alpha   90.00
_cell.angle_beta   90.00
_cell.angle_gamma   90.00
#
_symmetry.space_group_name_H-M   'P 1'
#
loop_
_entity.id
_entity.type
_entity.pdbx_description
1 polymer ?
#
loop_
_entity_poly.entity_id
_entity_poly.type
_entity_poly.pdbx_seq_one_letter_code
_entity_poly.pdbx_strand_id
1 'polypeptide(L)'
;MTFELYRPEIIPAKDAGLSTKELKLYLGVGRNSVAEIARRFGVEKMHGIYPEKVLWRQLFGVLPADDSTRSLLRESLVDINWVRKVTGVTNSTIRDNLRTGRWQYDRGVQLGDADAEQAPRMRRWLPALIRTRVLGSPVPSFEIVEPVPVPAPGSNPRCEPASPADAGDVFETLFASEAARPSNAENNNCQ
;
A
#
# COMPACT_ATOMS: atom_id res chain seq x y z
N MET A 1 -2.00 19.28 27.09
CA MET A 1 -2.99 18.97 26.03
C MET A 1 -2.48 17.83 25.12
N THR A 2 -2.10 16.69 25.70
CA THR A 2 -1.38 15.63 24.96
C THR A 2 -2.32 14.60 24.31
N PHE A 3 -3.54 14.47 24.83
CA PHE A 3 -4.51 13.46 24.39
C PHE A 3 -5.04 13.66 22.97
N GLU A 4 -4.97 14.87 22.40
CA GLU A 4 -5.51 15.14 21.06
C GLU A 4 -4.55 14.73 19.92
N LEU A 5 -3.30 14.38 20.26
CA LEU A 5 -2.26 13.97 19.31
C LEU A 5 -2.34 12.49 18.92
N TYR A 6 -3.02 11.67 19.73
CA TYR A 6 -3.18 10.25 19.49
C TYR A 6 -4.58 9.98 18.95
N ARG A 7 -4.67 9.04 18.00
CA ARG A 7 -5.94 8.63 17.42
C ARG A 7 -6.27 7.21 17.90
N PRO A 8 -7.56 6.86 17.98
CA PRO A 8 -7.95 5.50 18.29
C PRO A 8 -7.36 4.55 17.24
N GLU A 9 -6.73 3.49 17.74
CA GLU A 9 -6.28 2.37 16.94
C GLU A 9 -7.51 1.63 16.40
N ILE A 10 -7.47 1.29 15.12
CA ILE A 10 -8.43 0.38 14.52
C ILE A 10 -7.92 -1.04 14.71
N ILE A 11 -8.49 -1.75 15.67
CA ILE A 11 -8.21 -3.17 15.90
C ILE A 11 -9.13 -3.96 14.97
N PRO A 12 -8.58 -4.71 14.00
CA PRO A 12 -9.39 -5.55 13.13
C PRO A 12 -10.13 -6.62 13.94
N ALA A 13 -11.41 -6.85 13.66
CA ALA A 13 -12.16 -7.96 14.23
C ALA A 13 -11.65 -9.33 13.74
N LYS A 14 -10.90 -9.35 12.64
CA LYS A 14 -10.27 -10.55 12.06
C LYS A 14 -8.80 -10.26 11.80
N ASP A 15 -7.91 -11.15 12.21
CA ASP A 15 -6.46 -10.97 12.06
C ASP A 15 -6.01 -10.85 10.59
N ALA A 16 -6.82 -11.33 9.65
CA ALA A 16 -6.55 -11.23 8.22
C ALA A 16 -6.63 -9.78 7.66
N GLY A 17 -7.26 -8.84 8.37
CA GLY A 17 -7.27 -7.42 8.02
C GLY A 17 -8.61 -6.72 8.26
N LEU A 18 -8.80 -5.58 7.60
CA LEU A 18 -9.92 -4.66 7.87
C LEU A 18 -11.17 -5.01 7.06
N SER A 19 -12.32 -5.10 7.73
CA SER A 19 -13.62 -5.06 7.08
C SER A 19 -13.87 -3.69 6.42
N THR A 20 -14.88 -3.60 5.55
CA THR A 20 -15.30 -2.31 4.95
C THR A 20 -15.68 -1.27 6.02
N LYS A 21 -16.24 -1.70 7.15
CA LYS A 21 -16.61 -0.78 8.25
C LYS A 21 -15.37 -0.23 8.96
N GLU A 22 -14.40 -1.09 9.26
CA GLU A 22 -13.14 -0.69 9.89
C GLU A 22 -12.31 0.17 8.95
N LEU A 23 -12.23 -0.19 7.67
CA LEU A 23 -11.55 0.62 6.66
C LEU A 23 -12.18 2.01 6.51
N LYS A 24 -13.51 2.11 6.58
CA LYS A 24 -14.21 3.41 6.60
C LYS A 24 -13.74 4.28 7.77
N LEU A 25 -13.65 3.69 8.96
CA LEU A 25 -13.21 4.39 10.18
C LEU A 25 -11.75 4.80 10.07
N TYR A 26 -10.89 3.87 9.63
CA TYR A 26 -9.47 4.08 9.43
C TYR A 26 -9.20 5.25 8.47
N LEU A 27 -9.85 5.28 7.30
CA LEU A 27 -9.68 6.35 6.32
C LEU A 27 -10.41 7.66 6.70
N GLY A 28 -11.38 7.59 7.62
CA GLY A 28 -12.25 8.70 7.98
C GLY A 28 -13.08 9.22 6.80
N VAL A 29 -13.72 8.32 6.04
CA VAL A 29 -14.47 8.64 4.81
C VAL A 29 -15.93 8.18 4.86
N GLY A 30 -16.72 8.62 3.88
CA GLY A 30 -18.11 8.15 3.70
C GLY A 30 -18.18 6.68 3.29
N ARG A 31 -19.31 6.02 3.56
CA ARG A 31 -19.53 4.59 3.24
C ARG A 31 -19.30 4.29 1.75
N ASN A 32 -19.76 5.18 0.88
CA ASN A 32 -19.74 4.96 -0.57
C ASN A 32 -18.34 5.14 -1.17
N SER A 33 -17.45 5.87 -0.47
CA SER A 33 -16.10 6.16 -0.97
C SER A 33 -15.11 5.02 -0.75
N VAL A 34 -15.38 4.09 0.17
CA VAL A 34 -14.40 3.04 0.54
C VAL A 34 -14.06 2.14 -0.64
N ALA A 35 -15.07 1.67 -1.37
CA ALA A 35 -14.86 0.79 -2.52
C ALA A 35 -14.13 1.50 -3.66
N GLU A 36 -14.47 2.76 -3.90
CA GLU A 36 -13.85 3.60 -4.92
C GLU A 36 -12.38 3.88 -4.60
N ILE A 37 -12.07 4.26 -3.36
CA ILE A 37 -10.70 4.47 -2.89
C ILE A 37 -9.92 3.16 -3.02
N ALA A 38 -10.45 2.04 -2.50
CA ALA A 38 -9.76 0.76 -2.57
C ALA A 38 -9.41 0.38 -4.02
N ARG A 39 -10.37 0.50 -4.95
CA ARG A 39 -10.14 0.26 -6.39
C ARG A 39 -9.06 1.18 -6.97
N ARG A 40 -9.11 2.48 -6.65
CA ARG A 40 -8.14 3.46 -7.16
C ARG A 40 -6.71 3.16 -6.73
N PHE A 41 -6.53 2.70 -5.50
CA PHE A 41 -5.22 2.32 -4.98
C PHE A 41 -4.87 0.84 -5.25
N GLY A 42 -5.67 0.13 -6.06
CA GLY A 42 -5.44 -1.29 -6.38
C GLY A 42 -5.45 -2.20 -5.15
N VAL A 43 -6.24 -1.85 -4.13
CA VAL A 43 -6.40 -2.66 -2.92
C VAL A 43 -7.63 -3.55 -3.10
N GLU A 44 -7.37 -4.82 -3.38
CA GLU A 44 -8.42 -5.81 -3.57
C GLU A 44 -9.00 -6.30 -2.24
N LYS A 45 -10.30 -6.60 -2.27
CA LYS A 45 -11.03 -7.15 -1.12
C LYS A 45 -11.03 -8.67 -1.19
N MET A 46 -10.30 -9.32 -0.30
CA MET A 46 -10.19 -10.78 -0.22
C MET A 46 -11.17 -11.32 0.83
N HIS A 47 -12.11 -12.19 0.42
CA HIS A 47 -13.10 -12.81 1.32
C HIS A 47 -13.83 -11.81 2.26
N GLY A 48 -14.12 -10.61 1.75
CA GLY A 48 -14.80 -9.58 2.54
C GLY A 48 -13.90 -8.69 3.41
N ILE A 49 -12.57 -8.81 3.29
CA ILE A 49 -11.57 -8.13 4.12
C ILE A 49 -10.53 -7.45 3.22
N TYR A 50 -9.97 -6.33 3.69
CA TYR A 50 -8.85 -5.63 3.06
C TYR A 50 -7.56 -5.93 3.84
N PRO A 51 -6.56 -6.57 3.22
CA PRO A 51 -5.29 -6.87 3.89
C PRO A 51 -4.54 -5.59 4.31
N GLU A 52 -4.19 -5.46 5.58
CA GLU A 52 -3.58 -4.24 6.13
C GLU A 52 -2.24 -3.89 5.47
N LYS A 53 -1.37 -4.89 5.29
CA LYS A 53 -0.04 -4.67 4.66
C LYS A 53 -0.16 -4.16 3.23
N VAL A 54 -1.10 -4.71 2.45
CA VAL A 54 -1.35 -4.26 1.08
C VAL A 54 -1.88 -2.83 1.10
N LEU A 55 -2.81 -2.53 2.01
CA LEU A 55 -3.36 -1.18 2.17
C LEU A 55 -2.28 -0.15 2.49
N TRP A 56 -1.41 -0.40 3.47
CA TRP A 56 -0.34 0.54 3.85
C TRP A 56 0.70 0.71 2.77
N ARG A 57 1.10 -0.38 2.11
CA ARG A 57 2.00 -0.34 0.97
C ARG A 57 1.43 0.52 -0.16
N GLN A 58 0.16 0.35 -0.52
CA GLN A 58 -0.44 1.11 -1.62
C GLN A 58 -0.73 2.58 -1.29
N LEU A 59 -1.14 2.89 -0.05
CA LEU A 59 -1.48 4.26 0.34
C LEU A 59 -0.26 5.12 0.68
N PHE A 60 0.73 4.53 1.34
CA PHE A 60 1.83 5.27 1.96
C PHE A 60 3.21 4.80 1.50
N GLY A 61 3.29 3.65 0.82
CA GLY A 61 4.58 3.06 0.45
C GLY A 61 5.37 2.60 1.68
N VAL A 62 4.67 2.14 2.73
CA VAL A 62 5.33 1.69 3.97
C VAL A 62 4.75 0.39 4.51
N LEU A 63 5.58 -0.34 5.26
CA LEU A 63 5.21 -1.47 6.09
C LEU A 63 5.73 -1.30 7.52
N PRO A 64 5.07 -1.90 8.53
CA PRO A 64 5.58 -1.91 9.90
C PRO A 64 6.77 -2.86 9.99
N ALA A 65 7.85 -2.42 10.65
CA ALA A 65 9.00 -3.28 10.95
C ALA A 65 8.75 -4.19 12.16
N ASP A 66 7.85 -3.80 13.06
CA ASP A 66 7.54 -4.50 14.31
C ASP A 66 6.08 -4.29 14.74
N ASP A 67 5.67 -4.94 15.83
CA ASP A 67 4.31 -4.80 16.34
C ASP A 67 4.00 -3.39 16.86
N SER A 68 5.01 -2.66 17.35
CA SER A 68 4.83 -1.30 17.86
C SER A 68 4.49 -0.31 16.73
N THR A 69 5.21 -0.39 15.61
CA THR A 69 4.96 0.40 14.40
C THR A 69 3.69 -0.04 13.69
N ARG A 70 3.30 -1.32 13.80
CA ARG A 70 1.99 -1.78 13.33
C ARG A 70 0.85 -1.07 14.04
N SER A 71 0.90 -0.93 15.37
CA SER A 71 -0.11 -0.18 16.11
C SER A 71 -0.16 1.30 15.71
N LEU A 72 0.98 1.92 15.41
CA LEU A 72 1.03 3.29 14.89
C LEU A 72 0.37 3.43 13.51
N LEU A 73 0.52 2.44 12.63
CA LEU A 73 -0.13 2.41 11.31
C LEU A 73 -1.63 2.07 11.38
N ARG A 74 -2.12 1.53 12.50
CA ARG A 74 -3.54 1.28 12.74
C ARG A 74 -4.26 2.48 13.33
N GLU A 75 -3.56 3.55 13.70
CA GLU A 75 -4.18 4.81 14.09
C GLU A 75 -5.03 5.37 12.95
N SER A 76 -6.28 5.74 13.26
CA SER A 76 -7.18 6.30 12.25
C SER A 76 -6.57 7.56 11.63
N LEU A 77 -6.62 7.65 10.29
CA LEU A 77 -6.05 8.75 9.55
C LEU A 77 -6.73 10.08 9.91
N VAL A 78 -5.94 11.14 9.85
CA VAL A 78 -6.37 12.49 10.26
C VAL A 78 -6.56 13.39 9.05
N ASP A 79 -7.47 14.35 9.21
CA ASP A 79 -7.78 15.34 8.19
C ASP A 79 -6.92 16.61 8.34
N ILE A 80 -7.10 17.54 7.40
CA ILE A 80 -6.36 18.80 7.41
C ILE A 80 -6.67 19.67 8.64
N ASN A 81 -7.87 19.54 9.23
CA ASN A 81 -8.25 20.33 10.38
C ASN A 81 -7.49 19.88 11.63
N TRP A 82 -7.33 18.57 11.80
CA TRP A 82 -6.46 18.02 12.84
C TRP A 82 -5.00 18.44 12.63
N VAL A 83 -4.48 18.36 11.40
CA VAL A 83 -3.10 18.80 11.10
C VAL A 83 -2.90 20.28 11.41
N ARG A 84 -3.87 21.14 11.04
CA ARG A 84 -3.86 22.57 11.41
C ARG A 84 -3.80 22.76 12.92
N LYS A 85 -4.63 22.02 13.67
CA LYS A 85 -4.69 22.13 15.12
C LYS A 85 -3.37 21.74 15.79
N VAL A 86 -2.73 20.69 15.28
CA VAL A 86 -1.51 20.13 15.84
C VAL A 86 -0.27 20.91 15.45
N THR A 87 -0.18 21.39 14.21
CA THR A 87 0.97 22.13 13.70
C THR A 87 0.88 23.64 13.90
N GLY A 88 -0.31 24.17 14.21
CA GLY A 88 -0.59 25.60 14.26
C GLY A 88 -0.67 26.28 12.89
N VAL A 89 -0.43 25.55 11.79
CA VAL A 89 -0.42 26.11 10.43
C VAL A 89 -1.84 26.17 9.87
N THR A 90 -2.23 27.30 9.29
CA THR A 90 -3.58 27.46 8.72
C THR A 90 -3.81 26.57 7.50
N ASN A 91 -5.07 26.18 7.25
CA ASN A 91 -5.43 25.30 6.12
C ASN A 91 -5.00 25.87 4.75
N SER A 92 -5.05 27.20 4.55
CA SER A 92 -4.60 27.84 3.31
C SER A 92 -3.08 27.71 3.15
N THR A 93 -2.32 28.00 4.20
CA THR A 93 -0.85 27.83 4.21
C THR A 93 -0.44 26.38 4.02
N ILE A 94 -1.14 25.41 4.62
CA ILE A 94 -0.88 23.98 4.39
C ILE A 94 -1.02 23.65 2.90
N ARG A 95 -2.13 24.05 2.27
CA ARG A 95 -2.37 23.79 0.85
C ARG A 95 -1.34 24.46 -0.04
N ASP A 96 -0.99 25.71 0.25
CA ASP A 96 0.00 26.45 -0.52
C ASP A 96 1.40 25.83 -0.39
N ASN A 97 1.80 25.45 0.82
CA ASN A 97 3.07 24.78 1.06
C ASN A 97 3.14 23.40 0.39
N LEU A 98 2.04 22.64 0.36
CA LEU A 98 1.97 21.37 -0.38
C LEU A 98 2.14 21.61 -1.88
N ARG A 99 1.45 22.63 -2.43
CA ARG A 99 1.54 23.01 -3.85
C ARG A 99 2.93 23.48 -4.25
N THR A 100 3.59 24.26 -3.40
CA THR A 100 4.92 24.83 -3.66
C THR A 100 6.08 23.92 -3.22
N GLY A 101 5.78 22.75 -2.66
CA GLY A 101 6.79 21.81 -2.16
C GLY A 101 7.51 22.25 -0.89
N ARG A 102 7.04 23.32 -0.22
CA ARG A 102 7.60 23.87 1.02
C ARG A 102 7.05 23.22 2.29
N TRP A 103 6.16 22.23 2.15
CA TRP A 103 5.58 21.52 3.28
C TRP A 103 6.63 20.68 4.02
N GLN A 104 6.79 20.93 5.32
CA GLN A 104 7.87 20.37 6.15
C GLN A 104 7.49 19.08 6.88
N TYR A 105 6.24 18.64 6.74
CA TYR A 105 5.73 17.40 7.33
C TYR A 105 5.45 16.39 6.22
N ASP A 106 4.97 15.20 6.61
CA ASP A 106 4.44 14.22 5.67
C ASP A 106 3.42 14.86 4.71
N ARG A 107 3.53 14.54 3.42
CA ARG A 107 2.65 15.08 2.39
C ARG A 107 1.23 14.54 2.51
N GLY A 108 1.05 13.39 3.17
CA GLY A 108 -0.23 12.70 3.27
C GLY A 108 -0.67 12.09 1.94
N VAL A 109 -1.67 11.23 2.03
CA VAL A 109 -2.29 10.55 0.89
C VAL A 109 -3.54 11.28 0.42
N GLN A 110 -3.69 11.42 -0.89
CA GLN A 110 -4.82 12.10 -1.53
C GLN A 110 -5.91 11.06 -1.88
N LEU A 111 -6.91 10.87 -1.01
CA LEU A 111 -7.91 9.80 -1.18
C LEU A 111 -8.98 10.11 -2.22
N GLY A 112 -9.40 11.38 -2.35
CA GLY A 112 -10.34 11.83 -3.39
C GLY A 112 -9.63 12.07 -4.72
N ASP A 113 -10.38 12.16 -5.81
CA ASP A 113 -9.86 12.11 -7.19
C ASP A 113 -8.58 12.92 -7.44
N ALA A 114 -7.72 12.33 -8.29
CA ALA A 114 -6.47 12.93 -8.73
C ALA A 114 -6.63 13.92 -9.87
N ASP A 115 -7.86 14.18 -10.35
CA ASP A 115 -8.11 15.04 -11.49
C ASP A 115 -7.42 16.39 -11.29
N ALA A 116 -6.52 16.73 -12.21
CA ALA A 116 -5.71 17.94 -12.16
C ALA A 116 -6.58 19.22 -12.19
N GLU A 117 -7.81 19.11 -12.70
CA GLU A 117 -8.76 20.22 -12.78
C GLU A 117 -9.57 20.42 -11.50
N GLN A 118 -9.63 19.43 -10.61
CA GLN A 118 -10.37 19.55 -9.35
C GLN A 118 -9.44 19.81 -8.18
N ALA A 119 -9.87 20.69 -7.27
CA ALA A 119 -9.11 20.93 -6.05
C ALA A 119 -8.98 19.61 -5.26
N PRO A 120 -7.75 19.19 -4.88
CA PRO A 120 -7.54 17.93 -4.18
C PRO A 120 -8.29 17.92 -2.85
N ARG A 121 -9.32 17.05 -2.75
CA ARG A 121 -10.18 16.88 -1.56
C ARG A 121 -9.88 15.56 -0.86
N MET A 122 -10.13 15.47 0.44
CA MET A 122 -9.95 14.24 1.24
C MET A 122 -8.49 13.78 1.36
N ARG A 123 -7.55 14.73 1.47
CA ARG A 123 -6.19 14.40 1.92
C ARG A 123 -6.22 13.88 3.36
N ARG A 124 -5.43 12.84 3.61
CA ARG A 124 -5.31 12.17 4.90
C ARG A 124 -3.84 11.97 5.26
N TRP A 125 -3.53 12.07 6.54
CA TRP A 125 -2.17 11.90 7.05
C TRP A 125 -2.09 10.77 8.06
N LEU A 126 -0.90 10.18 8.17
CA LEU A 126 -0.54 9.31 9.29
C LEU A 126 -0.28 10.17 10.53
N PRO A 127 -1.10 10.04 11.60
CA PRO A 127 -0.96 10.87 12.79
C PRO A 127 0.43 10.74 13.43
N ALA A 128 0.97 9.51 13.44
CA ALA A 128 2.28 9.21 14.00
C ALA A 128 3.39 10.07 13.37
N LEU A 129 3.42 10.23 12.04
CA LEU A 129 4.45 11.01 11.35
C LEU A 129 4.36 12.52 11.65
N ILE A 130 3.14 13.06 11.73
CA ILE A 130 2.94 14.46 12.11
C ILE A 130 3.35 14.67 13.57
N ARG A 131 2.91 13.77 14.46
CA ARG A 131 3.17 13.83 15.89
C ARG A 131 4.65 13.75 16.21
N THR A 132 5.40 12.80 15.64
CA THR A 132 6.84 12.68 15.91
C THR A 132 7.59 13.92 15.47
N ARG A 133 7.22 14.51 14.32
CA ARG A 133 7.82 15.75 13.84
C ARG A 133 7.52 16.95 14.75
N VAL A 134 6.27 17.09 15.21
CA VAL A 134 5.87 18.18 16.13
C VAL A 134 6.54 18.03 17.50
N LEU A 135 6.63 16.81 18.02
CA LEU A 135 7.23 16.54 19.33
C LEU A 135 8.76 16.42 19.30
N GLY A 136 9.39 16.50 18.11
CA GLY A 136 10.83 16.26 17.95
C GLY A 136 11.28 14.85 18.33
N SER A 137 10.36 13.88 18.32
CA SER A 137 10.63 12.48 18.63
C SER A 137 11.18 11.74 17.40
N PRO A 138 11.94 10.65 17.57
CA PRO A 138 12.44 9.86 16.45
C PRO A 138 11.28 9.35 15.58
N VAL A 139 11.50 9.34 14.27
CA VAL A 139 10.53 8.83 13.30
C VAL A 139 10.32 7.33 13.55
N PRO A 140 9.08 6.82 13.51
CA PRO A 140 8.84 5.39 13.65
C PRO A 140 9.60 4.59 12.59
N SER A 141 10.03 3.39 12.95
CA SER A 141 10.79 2.51 12.05
C SER A 141 9.88 1.86 11.02
N PHE A 142 9.53 2.62 9.98
CA PHE A 142 8.77 2.12 8.83
C PHE A 142 9.72 1.60 7.75
N GLU A 143 9.43 0.41 7.23
CA GLU A 143 10.09 -0.09 6.03
C GLU A 143 9.46 0.59 4.81
N ILE A 144 10.27 1.25 3.98
CA ILE A 144 9.81 1.91 2.76
C ILE A 144 9.71 0.86 1.67
N VAL A 145 8.53 0.72 1.07
CA VAL A 145 8.24 -0.30 0.05
C VAL A 145 7.51 0.34 -1.12
N GLU A 146 7.96 0.04 -2.33
CA GLU A 146 7.31 0.57 -3.54
C GLU A 146 5.87 0.04 -3.69
N PRO A 147 4.88 0.90 -3.97
CA PRO A 147 3.53 0.49 -4.30
C PRO A 147 3.50 -0.52 -5.45
N VAL A 148 2.53 -1.44 -5.45
CA VAL A 148 2.36 -2.37 -6.57
C VAL A 148 1.67 -1.62 -7.71
N PRO A 149 2.18 -1.70 -8.95
CA PRO A 149 1.54 -1.05 -10.10
C PRO A 149 0.06 -1.43 -10.18
N VAL A 150 -0.82 -0.42 -10.21
CA VAL A 150 -2.26 -0.64 -10.41
C VAL A 150 -2.51 -0.71 -11.92
N PRO A 151 -3.09 -1.79 -12.45
CA PRO A 151 -3.41 -1.87 -13.87
C PRO A 151 -4.40 -0.75 -14.25
N ALA A 152 -4.17 -0.11 -15.39
CA ALA A 152 -5.00 1.00 -15.83
C ALA A 152 -6.47 0.55 -16.02
N PRO A 153 -7.46 1.39 -15.65
CA PRO A 153 -8.86 1.07 -15.93
C PRO A 153 -9.06 0.95 -17.45
N GLY A 154 -9.33 -0.26 -17.92
CA GLY A 154 -9.50 -0.57 -19.35
C GLY A 154 -8.45 -1.53 -19.92
N SER A 155 -7.34 -1.76 -19.23
CA SER A 155 -6.47 -2.91 -19.52
C SER A 155 -7.12 -4.17 -18.96
N ASN A 156 -8.13 -4.68 -19.65
CA ASN A 156 -8.35 -6.11 -19.63
C ASN A 156 -7.07 -6.72 -20.24
N PRO A 157 -6.31 -7.58 -19.54
CA PRO A 157 -5.58 -8.59 -20.25
C PRO A 157 -6.65 -9.52 -20.80
N ARG A 158 -7.26 -9.14 -21.93
CA ARG A 158 -7.82 -10.15 -22.80
C ARG A 158 -6.57 -10.92 -23.22
N CYS A 159 -6.31 -12.03 -22.55
CA CYS A 159 -5.58 -13.12 -23.15
C CYS A 159 -6.37 -13.43 -24.42
N GLU A 160 -6.00 -12.78 -25.53
CA GLU A 160 -6.22 -13.39 -26.82
C GLU A 160 -5.62 -14.79 -26.69
N PRO A 161 -6.38 -15.86 -26.93
CA PRO A 161 -5.77 -17.17 -27.00
C PRO A 161 -4.67 -17.05 -28.04
N ALA A 162 -3.42 -17.25 -27.60
CA ALA A 162 -2.30 -17.34 -28.52
C ALA A 162 -2.72 -18.28 -29.63
N SER A 163 -2.74 -17.77 -30.86
CA SER A 163 -2.99 -18.57 -32.04
C SER A 163 -2.06 -19.78 -31.97
N PRO A 164 -2.55 -21.02 -32.08
CA PRO A 164 -1.72 -22.21 -31.96
C PRO A 164 -0.99 -22.41 -33.28
N ALA A 165 0.00 -21.56 -33.51
CA ALA A 165 1.01 -21.77 -34.54
C ALA A 165 2.34 -21.48 -33.84
N ASP A 166 3.10 -22.54 -33.61
CA ASP A 166 4.51 -22.50 -33.19
C ASP A 166 4.83 -22.44 -31.69
N ALA A 167 3.99 -23.05 -30.84
CA ALA A 167 4.44 -23.49 -29.51
C ALA A 167 5.01 -24.91 -29.62
N GLY A 168 6.29 -25.01 -29.96
CA GLY A 168 7.06 -26.25 -29.79
C GLY A 168 6.89 -26.74 -28.35
N ASP A 169 6.62 -28.04 -28.21
CA ASP A 169 6.20 -28.66 -26.97
C ASP A 169 7.30 -28.56 -25.90
N VAL A 170 7.20 -27.56 -25.02
CA VAL A 170 8.15 -27.30 -23.93
C VAL A 170 8.27 -28.52 -23.00
N PHE A 171 7.22 -29.35 -22.96
CA PHE A 171 7.23 -30.60 -22.23
C PHE A 171 8.20 -31.63 -22.85
N GLU A 172 8.31 -31.71 -24.18
CA GLU A 172 9.30 -32.61 -24.81
C GLU A 172 10.75 -32.15 -24.54
N THR A 173 11.01 -30.84 -24.45
CA THR A 173 12.37 -30.32 -24.22
C THR A 173 12.88 -30.62 -22.81
N LEU A 174 11.98 -30.66 -21.83
CA LEU A 174 12.29 -31.00 -20.44
C LEU A 174 12.68 -32.47 -20.27
N PHE A 175 12.09 -33.38 -21.05
CA PHE A 175 12.42 -34.82 -20.99
C PHE A 175 13.51 -35.26 -21.98
N ALA A 176 13.75 -34.51 -23.05
CA ALA A 176 14.85 -34.79 -23.98
C ALA A 176 16.25 -34.58 -23.38
N SER A 177 16.36 -33.70 -22.37
CA SER A 177 17.65 -33.36 -21.74
C SER A 177 18.14 -34.42 -20.73
N GLU A 178 17.29 -35.36 -20.31
CA GLU A 178 17.67 -36.45 -19.39
C GLU A 178 18.30 -37.65 -20.13
N ALA A 179 18.08 -37.78 -21.44
CA ALA A 179 18.57 -38.91 -22.25
C ALA A 179 20.06 -38.79 -22.68
N ALA A 180 20.72 -37.68 -22.36
CA ALA A 180 22.11 -37.40 -22.76
C ALA A 180 23.12 -37.51 -21.60
N ARG A 181 22.87 -38.36 -20.60
CA ARG A 181 23.93 -38.76 -19.66
C ARG A 181 24.73 -39.94 -20.26
N PRO A 182 26.00 -39.76 -20.65
CA PRO A 182 26.85 -40.89 -20.96
C PRO A 182 27.05 -41.73 -19.69
N SER A 183 26.62 -42.99 -19.77
CA SER A 183 27.01 -44.06 -18.87
C SER A 183 28.51 -44.28 -19.02
N ASN A 184 29.33 -43.72 -18.13
CA ASN A 184 30.70 -44.19 -17.95
C ASN A 184 30.63 -45.49 -17.14
N ALA A 185 30.38 -46.58 -17.85
CA ALA A 185 30.68 -47.91 -17.37
C ALA A 185 32.21 -48.03 -17.30
N GLU A 186 32.72 -47.99 -16.06
CA GLU A 186 34.04 -48.53 -15.73
C GLU A 186 34.11 -49.99 -16.18
N ASN A 187 35.05 -50.29 -17.06
CA ASN A 187 35.76 -51.57 -17.10
C ASN A 187 36.91 -51.48 -18.11
N ASN A 188 38.16 -51.56 -17.63
CA ASN A 188 38.93 -52.77 -17.87
C ASN A 188 40.23 -52.80 -17.06
N ASN A 189 40.29 -53.89 -16.29
CA ASN A 189 41.41 -54.49 -15.59
C ASN A 189 42.58 -54.79 -16.55
N CYS A 190 43.82 -54.58 -16.11
CA CYS A 190 44.97 -55.38 -16.54
C CYS A 190 46.06 -55.36 -15.46
N GLN A 191 46.45 -56.58 -15.08
CA GLN A 191 47.65 -56.95 -14.34
C GLN A 191 48.93 -56.59 -15.09
#